data_AF-A0A0C9WUQ1-F1
#
_entry.id   AF-A0A0C9WUQ1-F1
#
_cell.length_a   1.000
_cell.length_b   1.000
_cell.length_c   1.000
_cell.angle_alpha   90.00
_cell.angle_beta   90.00
_cell.angle_gamma   90.00
#
_symmetry.space_group_name_H-M   'P 1'
#
loop_
_entity.id
_entity.type
_entity.pdbx_description
1 polymer ?
#
loop_
_entity_poly.entity_id
_entity_poly.type
_entity_poly.pdbx_seq_one_letter_code
_entity_poly.pdbx_strand_id
1 'polypeptide(L)' 'LKFDDFISELIKIANGIGQGDLISMLLYIIYNADLLEALRRLEEDAIGYVDDALVITTAKTL' A
#
# COMPACT_ATOMS: atom_id res chain seq x y z
N LEU A 1 24.92 -3.66 -5.70
CA LEU A 1 24.84 -4.46 -6.95
C LEU A 1 26.25 -4.77 -7.41
N LYS A 2 26.56 -6.02 -7.76
CA LYS A 2 27.89 -6.41 -8.24
C LYS A 2 27.75 -7.19 -9.54
N PHE A 3 28.51 -6.79 -10.56
CA PHE A 3 28.66 -7.53 -11.82
C PHE A 3 30.12 -7.39 -12.27
N ASP A 4 30.72 -8.52 -12.66
CA ASP A 4 32.14 -8.63 -13.03
C ASP A 4 33.07 -7.93 -12.01
N ASP A 5 33.73 -6.86 -12.46
CA ASP A 5 34.67 -6.01 -11.73
C ASP A 5 34.03 -4.73 -11.16
N PHE A 6 32.73 -4.51 -11.39
CA PHE A 6 32.00 -3.36 -10.86
C PHE A 6 31.21 -3.70 -9.59
N ILE A 7 31.36 -2.84 -8.57
CA ILE A 7 30.55 -2.85 -7.36
C ILE A 7 29.89 -1.48 -7.25
N SER A 8 28.55 -1.46 -7.19
CA SER A 8 27.79 -0.22 -6.99
C SER A 8 27.98 0.32 -5.58
N GLU A 9 27.94 1.64 -5.46
CA GLU A 9 27.80 2.30 -4.17
C GLU A 9 26.45 1.97 -3.50
N LEU A 10 26.37 2.24 -2.19
CA LEU A 10 25.15 2.07 -1.42
C LEU A 10 24.14 3.15 -1.82
N ILE A 11 22.97 2.73 -2.29
CA ILE A 11 21.86 3.63 -2.58
C ILE A 11 21.00 3.73 -1.31
N LYS A 12 20.97 4.91 -0.69
CA LYS A 12 20.06 5.18 0.43
C LYS A 12 18.66 5.43 -0.11
N ILE A 13 17.72 4.54 0.21
CA ILE A 13 16.30 4.72 -0.10
C ILE A 13 15.67 5.53 1.04
N ALA A 14 15.13 6.70 0.71
CA ALA A 14 14.48 7.59 1.67
C ALA A 14 12.95 7.41 1.71
N ASN A 15 12.36 6.75 0.71
CA ASN A 15 10.92 6.61 0.54
C ASN A 15 10.55 5.23 -0.02
N GLY A 16 9.36 4.76 0.34
CA GLY A 16 8.84 3.46 -0.08
C GLY A 16 9.36 2.31 0.78
N ILE A 17 8.91 1.10 0.44
CA ILE A 17 9.26 -0.14 1.14
C ILE A 17 9.79 -1.12 0.09
N GLY A 18 10.80 -1.92 0.45
CA GLY A 18 11.45 -2.83 -0.50
C GLY A 18 10.52 -3.96 -0.94
N GLN A 19 10.40 -4.20 -2.25
CA GLN A 19 9.63 -5.33 -2.77
C GLN A 19 10.36 -6.66 -2.52
N GLY A 20 9.59 -7.72 -2.23
CA GLY A 20 10.12 -9.06 -1.97
C GLY A 20 10.55 -9.31 -0.53
N ASP A 21 10.53 -8.29 0.34
CA ASP A 21 10.63 -8.47 1.78
C ASP A 21 9.25 -8.81 2.36
N LEU A 22 9.18 -9.90 3.13
CA LEU A 22 7.98 -10.37 3.80
C LEU A 22 7.37 -9.28 4.70
N ILE A 23 8.21 -8.50 5.39
CA ILE A 23 7.75 -7.45 6.31
C ILE A 23 7.16 -6.26 5.53
N SER A 24 7.68 -5.96 4.35
CA SER A 24 7.17 -4.86 3.52
C SER A 24 5.71 -5.01 3.17
N MET A 25 5.24 -6.23 2.88
CA MET A 25 3.83 -6.49 2.60
C MET A 25 2.94 -6.22 3.82
N LEU A 26 3.36 -6.64 5.01
CA LEU A 26 2.62 -6.37 6.24
C LEU A 26 2.58 -4.87 6.55
N LEU A 27 3.72 -4.18 6.43
CA LEU A 27 3.81 -2.74 6.64
C LEU A 27 2.94 -1.97 5.64
N TYR A 28 2.88 -2.43 4.39
CA TYR A 28 2.01 -1.84 3.36
C TYR A 28 0.53 -1.95 3.72
N ILE A 29 0.08 -3.11 4.22
CA ILE A 29 -1.32 -3.29 4.68
C ILE A 29 -1.63 -2.37 5.86
N ILE A 30 -0.72 -2.28 6.85
CA ILE A 30 -0.91 -1.42 8.03
C ILE A 30 -0.95 0.06 7.62
N TYR A 31 -0.04 0.48 6.74
CA TYR A 31 0.01 1.86 6.24
C TYR A 31 -1.29 2.26 5.53
N ASN A 32 -1.87 1.35 4.75
CA ASN A 32 -3.12 1.60 4.01
C ASN A 32 -4.39 1.33 4.84
N ALA A 33 -4.30 0.83 6.08
CA ALA A 33 -5.49 0.51 6.89
C ALA A 33 -6.36 1.75 7.18
N ASP A 34 -5.72 2.91 7.38
CA ASP A 34 -6.41 4.17 7.63
C ASP A 34 -7.27 4.61 6.44
N LEU A 35 -6.95 4.19 5.21
CA LEU A 35 -7.76 4.47 4.02
C LEU A 35 -9.15 3.83 4.14
N LEU A 36 -9.21 2.57 4.56
CA LEU A 36 -10.48 1.85 4.75
C LEU A 36 -11.25 2.41 5.95
N GLU A 37 -10.53 2.76 7.02
CA GLU A 37 -11.14 3.36 8.22
C GLU A 37 -11.75 4.73 7.92
N ALA A 38 -11.14 5.53 7.05
CA ALA A 38 -11.68 6.83 6.65
C ALA A 38 -13.04 6.70 5.94
N LEU A 39 -13.21 5.68 5.11
CA LEU A 39 -14.47 5.42 4.39
C LEU A 39 -15.55 4.88 5.32
N ARG A 40 -15.19 4.03 6.27
CA ARG A 40 -16.12 3.55 7.30
C ARG A 40 -16.73 4.70 8.12
N ARG A 41 -15.96 5.77 8.36
CA ARG A 41 -16.46 6.99 9.04
C ARG A 41 -17.46 7.79 8.22
N LEU A 42 -17.51 7.59 6.91
CA LEU A 42 -18.47 8.20 6.00
C LEU A 42 -19.72 7.34 5.80
N GLU A 43 -19.86 6.24 6.57
CA GLU A 43 -20.93 5.25 6.40
C GLU A 43 -20.92 4.55 5.03
N GLU A 44 -19.75 4.52 4.37
CA GLU A 44 -19.54 3.81 3.11
C GLU A 44 -18.84 2.47 3.36
N ASP A 45 -19.18 1.47 2.55
CA ASP A 45 -18.54 0.15 2.61
C ASP A 45 -17.27 0.14 1.75
N ALA A 46 -16.19 -0.45 2.27
CA ALA A 46 -14.91 -0.52 1.58
C ALA A 46 -14.21 -1.86 1.75
N ILE A 47 -13.53 -2.32 0.70
CA ILE A 47 -12.73 -3.55 0.68
C ILE A 47 -11.35 -3.20 0.15
N GLY A 48 -10.30 -3.59 0.87
CA GLY A 48 -8.92 -3.48 0.41
C GLY A 48 -8.29 -4.84 0.14
N TYR A 49 -7.50 -4.94 -0.92
CA TYR A 49 -6.70 -6.12 -1.27
C TYR A 49 -5.32 -5.68 -1.76
N VAL A 50 -4.32 -5.78 -0.89
CA VAL A 50 -2.95 -5.29 -1.14
C VAL A 50 -3.00 -3.83 -1.59
N ASP A 51 -2.83 -3.54 -2.87
CA ASP A 51 -2.81 -2.22 -3.50
C ASP A 51 -4.16 -1.79 -4.10
N ASP A 52 -5.11 -2.72 -4.24
CA ASP A 52 -6.46 -2.42 -4.71
C ASP A 52 -7.39 -2.01 -3.56
N ALA A 53 -8.22 -1.01 -3.81
CA ALA A 53 -9.29 -0.60 -2.92
C ALA A 53 -10.59 -0.42 -3.70
N LEU A 54 -11.67 -1.00 -3.18
CA LEU A 54 -13.03 -0.88 -3.69
C LEU A 54 -13.87 -0.13 -2.66
N VAL A 55 -14.70 0.80 -3.14
CA VAL A 55 -15.69 1.51 -2.34
C VAL A 55 -17.08 1.25 -2.92
N ILE A 56 -18.04 0.96 -2.05
CA ILE A 56 -19.44 0.74 -2.38
C ILE A 56 -20.22 1.87 -1.74
N THR A 57 -21.04 2.56 -2.54
CA THR A 57 -21.87 3.68 -2.10
C THR A 57 -23.31 3.56 -2.57
N THR A 58 -24.22 4.19 -1.83
CA THR A 58 -25.65 4.23 -2.18
C THR A 58 -26.07 5.64 -2.59
N ALA A 59 -26.78 5.74 -3.70
CA ALA A 59 -27.36 6.99 -4.20
C ALA A 59 -28.89 6.93 -4.15
N LYS A 60 -29.53 8.10 -3.99
CA LYS A 60 -30.99 8.19 -4.10
C LYS A 60 -31.43 7.86 -5.52
N THR A 61 -32.43 7.00 -5.66
CA THR A 61 -33.20 6.82 -6.89
C THR A 61 -34.20 7.97 -7.06
N LEU A 62 -34.40 8.40 -8.32
CA LEU A 62 -35.36 9.45 -8.72
C LEU A 62 -36.82 9.00 -8.54
#